data_AF-A0A091CBP9-F1
#
_entry.id   AF-A0A091CBP9-F1
#
_cell.length_a   1.000
_cell.length_b   1.000
_cell.length_c   1.000
_cell.angle_alpha   90.00
_cell.angle_beta   90.00
_cell.angle_gamma   90.00
#
_symmetry.space_group_name_H-M   'P 1'
#
loop_
_entity.id
_entity.type
_entity.pdbx_description
1 polymer ?
#
loop_
_entity_poly.entity_id
_entity_poly.type
_entity_poly.pdbx_seq_one_letter_code
_entity_poly.pdbx_strand_id
1 'polypeptide(L)'
;MDSKEGVIIFTDIPGGTPFNQSILLSQEDAQIKVVTGTNLPAIMDGLFNRELEADDFVNKVLRSGKEGLATYAEKRSNTIKEEGI
;
A
#
# COMPACT_ATOMS: atom_id res chain seq x y z
N MET A 1 -16.46 -6.71 25.23
CA MET A 1 -16.11 -5.50 24.47
C MET A 1 -14.60 -5.57 24.31
N ASP A 2 -14.14 -6.33 23.33
CA ASP A 2 -12.72 -6.53 23.07
C ASP A 2 -12.52 -6.42 21.55
N SER A 3 -12.72 -5.22 21.02
CA SER A 3 -12.16 -4.94 19.72
C SER A 3 -10.70 -4.61 19.95
N LYS A 4 -9.80 -5.50 19.50
CA LYS A 4 -8.37 -5.19 19.32
C LYS A 4 -8.20 -4.22 18.14
N GLU A 5 -8.92 -3.10 18.16
CA GLU A 5 -8.96 -2.10 17.09
C GLU A 5 -7.70 -1.24 17.16
N GLY A 6 -6.63 -1.71 16.54
CA GLY A 6 -5.44 -0.90 16.28
C GLY A 6 -5.75 0.22 15.29
N VAL A 7 -5.08 1.37 15.44
CA VAL A 7 -5.24 2.52 14.53
C VAL A 7 -4.15 2.49 13.48
N ILE A 8 -4.52 2.49 12.21
CA ILE A 8 -3.55 2.52 11.10
C ILE A 8 -3.61 3.90 10.46
N ILE A 9 -2.48 4.61 10.50
CA ILE A 9 -2.33 5.93 9.91
C ILE A 9 -1.62 5.79 8.56
N PHE A 10 -2.26 6.31 7.51
CA PHE A 10 -1.71 6.38 6.16
C PHE A 10 -1.09 7.75 5.91
N THR A 11 0.13 7.76 5.40
CA THR A 11 0.83 8.99 4.97
C THR A 11 1.35 8.87 3.55
N ASP A 12 1.51 10.02 2.89
CA ASP A 12 1.97 10.11 1.51
C ASP A 12 3.45 9.72 1.37
N ILE A 13 4.35 10.36 2.12
CA ILE A 13 5.79 10.19 1.99
C ILE A 13 6.50 10.12 3.35
N PRO A 14 7.60 9.36 3.46
CA PRO A 14 8.44 9.39 4.65
C PRO A 14 9.14 10.74 4.79
N GLY A 15 9.30 11.20 6.04
CA GLY A 15 10.00 12.44 6.38
C GLY A 15 9.15 13.72 6.29
N GLY A 16 7.93 13.67 5.75
CA GLY A 16 6.98 14.79 5.79
C GLY A 16 6.43 15.03 7.21
N THR A 17 5.91 16.24 7.47
CA THR A 17 5.31 16.58 8.79
C THR A 17 4.22 15.60 9.22
N PRO A 18 3.24 15.21 8.36
CA PRO A 18 2.24 14.22 8.74
C PRO A 18 2.85 12.86 9.14
N PHE A 19 3.87 12.38 8.41
CA PHE A 19 4.59 11.15 8.76
C PHE A 19 5.31 11.27 10.10
N ASN A 20 6.09 12.33 10.32
CA ASN A 20 6.85 12.50 11.55
C ASN A 20 5.94 12.58 12.78
N GLN A 21 4.82 13.31 12.69
CA GLN A 21 3.83 13.38 13.77
C GLN A 21 3.16 12.02 14.02
N SER A 22 2.83 11.27 12.96
CA SER A 22 2.25 9.93 13.08
C SER A 22 3.21 8.96 13.77
N ILE A 23 4.52 9.07 13.50
CA ILE A 23 5.55 8.27 14.17
C ILE A 23 5.60 8.60 15.66
N LEU A 24 5.56 9.87 16.06
CA LEU A 24 5.52 10.25 17.47
C LEU A 24 4.31 9.64 18.18
N LEU A 25 3.12 9.71 17.56
CA LEU A 25 1.91 9.07 18.10
C LEU A 25 2.09 7.55 18.25
N SER A 26 2.70 6.87 17.27
CA SER A 26 2.95 5.43 17.36
C SER A 26 3.97 5.02 18.42
N GLN A 27 4.80 5.94 18.89
CA GLN A 27 5.71 5.69 20.01
C GLN A 27 5.01 5.82 21.36
N GLU A 28 3.95 6.61 21.43
CA GLU A 28 3.12 6.78 22.62
C GLU A 28 2.09 5.65 22.78
N ASP A 29 1.62 5.09 21.66
CA ASP A 29 0.65 3.99 21.63
C ASP A 29 1.06 2.88 20.64
N ALA A 30 1.39 1.70 21.19
CA ALA A 30 1.80 0.52 20.42
C ALA A 30 0.68 -0.08 19.56
N GLN A 31 -0.58 0.33 19.75
CA GLN A 31 -1.71 -0.04 18.89
C GLN A 31 -1.77 0.81 17.61
N ILE A 32 -0.99 1.89 17.53
CA ILE A 32 -0.91 2.73 16.32
C ILE A 32 0.19 2.19 15.40
N LYS A 33 -0.16 1.96 14.14
CA LYS A 33 0.77 1.59 13.06
C LYS A 33 0.76 2.65 11.97
N VAL A 34 1.92 2.95 11.38
CA VAL A 34 2.06 3.98 10.33
C VAL A 34 2.47 3.33 9.02
N VAL A 35 1.69 3.54 7.97
CA VAL A 35 1.98 3.12 6.60
C VAL A 35 2.26 4.37 5.75
N THR A 36 3.43 4.41 5.11
CA THR A 36 3.83 5.52 4.23
C THR A 36 3.89 5.09 2.77
N GLY A 37 3.99 6.03 1.83
CA GLY A 37 3.95 5.72 0.40
C GLY A 37 2.53 5.39 -0.08
N THR A 38 1.52 5.96 0.56
CA THR A 38 0.12 5.61 0.32
C THR A 38 -0.26 5.80 -1.14
N ASN A 39 -0.92 4.80 -1.71
CA ASN A 39 -1.45 4.84 -3.06
C ASN A 39 -2.87 4.23 -3.11
N LEU A 40 -3.54 4.38 -4.25
CA LEU A 40 -4.93 3.94 -4.41
C LEU A 40 -5.10 2.42 -4.16
N PRO A 41 -4.26 1.53 -4.71
CA PRO A 41 -4.33 0.08 -4.41
C PRO A 41 -4.28 -0.23 -2.91
N ALA A 42 -3.35 0.40 -2.18
CA ALA A 42 -3.23 0.24 -0.73
C ALA A 42 -4.50 0.67 0.01
N ILE A 43 -5.04 1.85 -0.31
CA ILE A 43 -6.26 2.37 0.33
C ILE A 43 -7.47 1.49 0.02
N MET A 44 -7.64 1.07 -1.24
CA MET A 44 -8.78 0.25 -1.65
C MET A 44 -8.77 -1.11 -0.95
N ASP A 45 -7.61 -1.77 -0.89
CA ASP A 45 -7.50 -3.06 -0.20
C ASP A 45 -7.72 -2.89 1.32
N GLY A 46 -7.25 -1.78 1.90
CA GLY A 46 -7.54 -1.44 3.29
C GLY A 46 -9.04 -1.29 3.55
N LEU A 47 -9.76 -0.54 2.72
CA LEU A 47 -11.22 -0.33 2.87
C LEU A 47 -12.01 -1.64 2.84
N PHE A 48 -11.61 -2.60 2.01
CA PHE A 48 -12.27 -3.90 1.88
C PHE A 48 -11.91 -4.91 2.97
N ASN A 49 -10.83 -4.70 3.71
CA ASN A 49 -10.34 -5.66 4.71
C ASN A 49 -10.22 -5.05 6.12
N ARG A 50 -11.04 -4.03 6.43
CA ARG A 50 -11.02 -3.33 7.74
C ARG A 50 -11.23 -4.21 8.96
N GLU A 51 -11.87 -5.36 8.79
CA GLU A 51 -12.14 -6.34 9.87
C GLU A 51 -10.93 -7.22 10.20
N LEU A 52 -9.81 -7.09 9.46
CA LEU A 52 -8.59 -7.83 9.77
C LEU A 52 -7.90 -7.28 11.02
N GLU A 53 -7.24 -8.17 11.76
CA GLU A 53 -6.30 -7.79 12.81
C GLU A 53 -5.19 -6.88 12.25
N ALA A 54 -4.74 -5.92 13.06
CA ALA A 54 -3.91 -4.80 12.60
C ALA A 54 -2.64 -5.22 11.82
N ASP A 55 -1.95 -6.28 12.25
CA ASP A 55 -0.75 -6.79 11.57
C ASP A 55 -1.09 -7.42 10.21
N ASP A 56 -2.16 -8.21 10.14
CA ASP A 56 -2.62 -8.83 8.89
C ASP A 56 -3.13 -7.77 7.90
N PHE A 57 -3.84 -6.76 8.42
CA PHE A 57 -4.26 -5.59 7.65
C PHE A 57 -3.06 -4.88 7.00
N VAL A 58 -2.03 -4.54 7.80
CA VAL A 58 -0.84 -3.83 7.32
C VAL A 58 -0.10 -4.67 6.27
N ASN A 59 0.10 -5.96 6.52
CA ASN A 59 0.75 -6.85 5.57
C ASN A 59 0.02 -6.89 4.22
N LYS A 60 -1.31 -6.96 4.25
CA LYS A 60 -2.13 -7.02 3.05
C LYS A 60 -2.08 -5.71 2.26
N VAL A 61 -2.23 -4.58 2.93
CA VAL A 61 -2.18 -3.25 2.31
C VAL A 61 -0.80 -2.93 1.72
N LEU A 62 0.29 -3.32 2.40
CA LEU A 62 1.64 -3.17 1.86
C LEU A 62 1.86 -3.98 0.59
N ARG A 63 1.28 -5.19 0.51
CA ARG A 63 1.37 -6.04 -0.69
C ARG A 63 0.64 -5.39 -1.87
N SER A 64 -0.64 -5.04 -1.71
CA SER A 64 -1.42 -4.42 -2.77
C SER A 64 -0.86 -3.07 -3.20
N GLY A 65 -0.36 -2.27 -2.26
CA GLY A 65 0.33 -1.02 -2.57
C GLY A 65 1.55 -1.21 -3.49
N LYS A 66 2.36 -2.25 -3.25
CA LYS A 66 3.52 -2.57 -4.11
C LYS A 66 3.11 -3.15 -5.46
N GLU A 67 2.18 -4.10 -5.48
CA GLU A 67 1.70 -4.76 -6.70
C GLU A 67 0.97 -3.78 -7.63
N GLY A 68 0.37 -2.72 -7.08
CA GLY A 68 -0.28 -1.67 -7.83
C GLY A 68 0.65 -0.76 -8.63
N LEU A 69 1.97 -0.86 -8.43
CA LEU A 69 2.97 -0.13 -9.21
C LEU A 69 3.43 -1.00 -10.38
N ALA A 70 3.14 -0.57 -11.60
CA ALA A 70 3.57 -1.24 -12.82
C ALA A 70 3.94 -0.21 -13.90
N THR A 71 4.88 -0.60 -14.76
CA THR A 71 5.19 0.15 -15.99
C THR A 71 4.48 -0.52 -17.16
N TYR A 72 3.82 0.27 -18.00
CA TYR A 72 3.33 -0.23 -19.29
C TYR A 72 4.52 -0.35 -20.26
N ALA A 73 4.74 -1.55 -20.78
CA ALA A 73 5.67 -1.79 -21.88
C ALA A 73 4.87 -2.29 -23.09
N GLU A 74 4.89 -1.52 -24.17
CA GLU A 74 4.28 -1.92 -25.44
C GLU A 74 4.95 -3.19 -25.97
N LYS A 75 4.17 -4.22 -26.27
CA LYS A 75 4.70 -5.40 -26.98
C LYS A 75 5.16 -4.96 -28.37
N ARG A 76 6.46 -4.97 -28.63
CA ARG A 76 6.97 -4.94 -30.01
C ARG A 76 6.45 -6.18 -30.73
N SER A 77 5.47 -5.99 -31.62
CA SER A 77 5.09 -7.01 -32.58
C SER A 77 6.25 -7.20 -33.55
N ASN A 78 6.96 -8.32 -33.46
CA ASN A 78 7.85 -8.75 -34.53
C ASN A 78 6.97 -9.21 -35.69
N THR A 79 6.59 -8.27 -36.57
CA THR A 79 6.10 -8.62 -37.90
C THR A 79 7.27 -9.24 -38.66
N ILE A 80 7.28 -10.57 -38.75
CA ILE A 80 8.09 -11.29 -39.70
C ILE A 80 7.67 -10.77 -41.08
N LYS A 81 8.59 -10.09 -41.79
CA LYS A 81 8.45 -9.85 -43.22
C LYS A 81 8.62 -11.21 -43.90
N GLU A 82 7.54 -11.80 -44.36
CA GLU A 82 7.61 -12.84 -45.39
C GLU A 82 8.01 -12.15 -46.70
N GLU A 83 9.28 -12.29 -47.08
CA GLU A 83 9.71 -12.15 -48.48
C GLU A 83 9.58 -13.52 -49.15
N GLY A 84 8.82 -13.56 -50.26
CA GLY A 84 8.57 -14.73 -51.11
C GLY A 84 7.07 -14.77 -51.44
N ILE A 85 6.60 -14.42 -52.64
CA ILE A 85 7.04 -14.76 -54.00
C ILE A 85 6.81 -13.55 -54.93
#